data_AF-A0A846GFE9-F1
#
_entry.id   AF-A0A846GFE9-F1
#
_cell.length_a   1.000
_cell.length_b   1.000
_cell.length_c   1.000
_cell.angle_alpha   90.00
_cell.angle_beta   90.00
_cell.angle_gamma   90.00
#
_symmetry.space_group_name_H-M   'P 1'
#
loop_
_entity.id
_entity.type
_entity.pdbx_description
1 polymer ?
#
loop_
_entity_poly.entity_id
_entity_poly.type
_entity_poly.pdbx_seq_one_letter_code
_entity_poly.pdbx_strand_id
1 'polypeptide(L)'
;MTSSQPSKYIYLILPFIKGFALFLILSGLLGIIGCGSHAQVISGWKPATKVVSEDTAKQIIADNSSQKADWNTYKQLEAIRLTNKLILFKINSPSFCGYFGCLHLAYLEETPEEYRPILRRYINPLLPKNTTQIQLLKEPPNGVVAKSSLPCLRFFQAHPTNNILQQITECFDGQVYKIVETRNSVIDN
;
A
#
# COMPACT_ATOMS: atom_id res chain seq x y z
N MET A 1 -62.57 -39.32 -29.64
CA MET A 1 -61.85 -38.27 -30.38
C MET A 1 -62.14 -36.93 -29.72
N THR A 2 -61.20 -36.37 -28.97
CA THR A 2 -61.17 -34.94 -28.62
C THR A 2 -59.71 -34.53 -28.54
N SER A 3 -59.28 -33.83 -29.58
CA SER A 3 -57.97 -33.18 -29.72
C SER A 3 -57.95 -31.95 -28.80
N SER A 4 -57.06 -31.92 -27.81
CA SER A 4 -56.78 -30.69 -27.05
C SER A 4 -55.54 -30.01 -27.64
N GLN A 5 -55.75 -28.90 -28.35
CA GLN A 5 -54.68 -28.04 -28.86
C GLN A 5 -53.71 -27.63 -27.74
N PRO A 6 -52.39 -27.67 -27.96
CA PRO A 6 -51.43 -27.09 -27.03
C PRO A 6 -51.64 -25.56 -26.97
N SER A 7 -51.76 -25.03 -25.76
CA SER A 7 -52.05 -23.61 -25.53
C SER A 7 -50.90 -22.74 -26.06
N LYS A 8 -51.25 -21.71 -26.85
CA LYS A 8 -50.31 -20.78 -27.51
C LYS A 8 -49.32 -20.10 -26.53
N TYR A 9 -49.62 -20.12 -25.24
CA TYR A 9 -48.78 -19.56 -24.17
C TYR A 9 -47.47 -20.33 -23.96
N ILE A 10 -47.45 -21.65 -24.20
CA ILE A 10 -46.23 -22.46 -24.04
C ILE A 10 -45.11 -22.00 -24.99
N TYR A 11 -45.48 -21.55 -26.19
CA TYR A 11 -44.55 -21.04 -27.20
C TYR A 11 -43.95 -19.67 -26.86
N LEU A 12 -44.58 -18.89 -25.99
CA LEU A 12 -44.10 -17.57 -25.54
C LEU A 12 -43.25 -17.65 -24.26
N ILE A 13 -43.54 -18.61 -23.38
CA ILE A 13 -42.86 -18.75 -22.08
C ILE A 13 -41.48 -19.43 -22.24
N LEU A 14 -41.37 -20.44 -23.12
CA LEU A 14 -40.11 -21.16 -23.34
C LEU A 14 -38.92 -20.29 -23.81
N PRO A 15 -39.05 -19.37 -24.79
CA PRO A 15 -37.94 -18.50 -25.18
C PRO A 15 -37.57 -17.49 -24.08
N PHE A 16 -38.56 -17.04 -23.30
CA PHE A 16 -38.32 -16.13 -22.17
C PHE A 16 -37.50 -16.79 -21.06
N ILE A 17 -37.83 -18.03 -20.68
CA ILE A 17 -37.07 -18.79 -19.67
C ILE A 17 -35.63 -19.05 -20.16
N LYS A 18 -35.44 -19.40 -21.43
CA LYS A 18 -34.10 -19.60 -22.01
C LYS A 18 -33.27 -18.31 -22.02
N GLY A 19 -33.89 -17.18 -22.39
CA GLY A 19 -33.23 -15.87 -22.36
C GLY A 19 -32.89 -15.41 -20.94
N PHE A 20 -33.79 -15.63 -19.99
CA PHE A 20 -33.57 -15.30 -18.58
C PHE A 20 -32.48 -16.17 -17.95
N ALA A 21 -32.46 -17.47 -18.23
CA ALA A 21 -31.39 -18.37 -17.79
C ALA A 21 -30.04 -17.96 -18.38
N LEU A 22 -29.98 -17.61 -19.67
CA LEU A 22 -28.76 -17.13 -20.32
C LEU A 22 -28.28 -15.80 -19.70
N PHE A 23 -29.20 -14.86 -19.44
CA PHE A 23 -28.88 -13.59 -18.79
C PHE A 23 -28.34 -13.78 -17.37
N LEU A 24 -28.89 -14.70 -16.59
CA LEU A 24 -28.38 -15.03 -15.26
C LEU A 24 -26.99 -15.67 -15.32
N ILE A 25 -26.73 -16.54 -16.30
CA ILE A 25 -25.40 -17.14 -16.50
C ILE A 25 -24.38 -16.07 -16.90
N LEU A 26 -24.71 -15.19 -17.84
CA LEU A 26 -23.83 -14.09 -18.25
C LEU A 26 -23.59 -13.08 -17.12
N SER A 27 -24.62 -12.74 -16.34
CA SER A 27 -24.49 -11.85 -15.18
C SER A 27 -23.65 -12.48 -14.07
N GLY A 28 -23.78 -13.79 -13.86
CA GLY A 28 -22.93 -14.56 -12.94
C GLY A 28 -21.46 -14.60 -13.37
N LEU A 29 -21.19 -14.76 -14.67
CA LEU A 29 -19.82 -14.75 -15.21
C LEU A 29 -19.16 -13.36 -15.09
N LEU A 30 -19.93 -12.27 -15.25
CA LEU A 30 -19.43 -10.91 -15.11
C LEU A 30 -19.25 -10.48 -13.64
N GLY A 31 -19.96 -11.10 -12.70
CA GLY A 31 -19.89 -10.79 -11.27
C GLY A 31 -18.67 -11.34 -10.54
N ILE A 32 -17.89 -12.25 -11.14
CA ILE A 32 -16.75 -12.92 -10.47
C ILE A 32 -15.42 -12.20 -10.74
N ILE A 33 -15.37 -11.22 -11.64
CA ILE A 33 -14.23 -10.30 -11.76
C ILE A 33 -14.39 -9.20 -10.70
N GLY A 34 -14.50 -9.62 -9.44
CA GLY A 34 -14.35 -8.74 -8.29
C GLY A 34 -12.91 -8.23 -8.28
N CYS A 35 -12.74 -6.98 -8.70
CA CYS A 35 -11.49 -6.25 -8.73
C CYS A 35 -10.99 -6.04 -7.29
N GLY A 36 -10.42 -7.09 -6.70
CA GLY A 36 -9.71 -6.99 -5.43
C GLY A 36 -8.38 -6.31 -5.70
N SER A 37 -8.27 -5.02 -5.35
CA SER A 37 -7.00 -4.31 -5.39
C SER A 37 -5.98 -5.05 -4.51
N HIS A 38 -5.10 -5.82 -5.14
CA HIS A 38 -4.08 -6.64 -4.48
C HIS A 38 -3.03 -5.71 -3.83
N ALA A 39 -3.21 -5.42 -2.55
CA ALA A 39 -2.18 -4.81 -1.73
C ALA A 39 -1.13 -5.87 -1.36
N GLN A 40 0.15 -5.54 -1.53
CA GLN A 40 1.26 -6.40 -1.12
C GLN A 40 1.84 -5.91 0.20
N VAL A 41 1.97 -6.82 1.17
CA VAL A 41 2.67 -6.56 2.42
C VAL A 41 4.17 -6.41 2.16
N ILE A 42 4.76 -5.37 2.70
CA ILE A 42 6.21 -5.16 2.65
C ILE A 42 6.87 -6.02 3.73
N SER A 43 7.60 -7.05 3.31
CA SER A 43 8.40 -7.94 4.18
C SER A 43 9.83 -8.05 3.63
N GLY A 44 10.79 -8.42 4.48
CA GLY A 44 12.19 -8.59 4.06
C GLY A 44 13.07 -7.34 4.21
N TRP A 45 12.81 -6.52 5.23
CA TRP A 45 13.76 -5.51 5.69
C TRP A 45 15.12 -6.13 5.99
N LYS A 46 16.20 -5.46 5.60
CA LYS A 46 17.59 -5.88 5.83
C LYS A 46 18.42 -4.68 6.26
N PRO A 47 19.62 -4.87 6.83
CA PRO A 47 20.55 -3.78 7.08
C PRO A 47 20.79 -2.95 5.80
N ALA A 48 20.76 -1.63 5.89
CA ALA A 48 20.81 -0.76 4.71
C ALA A 48 22.07 -0.95 3.86
N THR A 49 23.20 -1.31 4.47
CA THR A 49 24.46 -1.63 3.78
C THR A 49 24.39 -2.90 2.90
N LYS A 50 23.29 -3.65 2.94
CA LYS A 50 22.99 -4.75 2.02
C LYS A 50 22.15 -4.31 0.82
N VAL A 51 21.68 -3.07 0.79
CA VAL A 51 20.78 -2.51 -0.24
C VAL A 51 21.43 -1.32 -0.96
N VAL A 52 22.17 -0.48 -0.22
CA VAL A 52 22.92 0.68 -0.71
C VAL A 52 24.36 0.65 -0.18
N SER A 53 25.22 1.52 -0.71
CA SER A 53 26.59 1.66 -0.22
C SER A 53 26.64 2.14 1.24
N GLU A 54 27.76 1.91 1.92
CA GLU A 54 27.95 2.40 3.29
C GLU A 54 27.94 3.93 3.36
N ASP A 55 28.49 4.61 2.36
CA ASP A 55 28.52 6.07 2.31
C ASP A 55 27.12 6.66 2.11
N THR A 56 26.30 6.05 1.25
CA THR A 56 24.89 6.44 1.10
C THR A 56 24.12 6.23 2.41
N ALA A 57 24.30 5.08 3.07
CA ALA A 57 23.67 4.82 4.36
C ALA A 57 24.10 5.86 5.41
N LYS A 58 25.37 6.27 5.40
CA LYS A 58 25.88 7.31 6.29
C LYS A 58 25.23 8.67 6.02
N GLN A 59 25.16 9.04 4.75
CA GLN A 59 24.57 10.29 4.31
C GLN A 59 23.09 10.39 4.68
N ILE A 60 22.30 9.32 4.47
CA ILE A 60 20.87 9.30 4.83
C ILE A 60 20.65 9.63 6.31
N ILE A 61 21.49 9.07 7.20
CA ILE A 61 21.42 9.37 8.63
C ILE A 61 21.83 10.81 8.92
N ALA A 62 22.93 11.28 8.31
CA ALA A 62 23.40 12.65 8.48
C ALA A 62 22.36 13.69 8.04
N ASP A 63 21.69 13.46 6.91
CA ASP A 63 20.65 14.34 6.37
C ASP A 63 19.39 14.42 7.25
N ASN A 64 19.18 13.41 8.10
CA ASN A 64 17.96 13.27 8.91
C ASN A 64 18.19 13.40 10.42
N SER A 65 19.41 13.72 10.85
CA SER A 65 19.78 13.93 12.25
C SER A 65 20.47 15.27 12.46
N SER A 66 20.02 16.01 13.47
CA SER A 66 20.72 17.23 13.92
C SER A 66 21.97 16.93 14.74
N GLN A 67 22.13 15.70 15.23
CA GLN A 67 23.28 15.25 16.01
C GLN A 67 24.17 14.34 15.16
N LYS A 68 25.49 14.33 15.42
CA LYS A 68 26.38 13.31 14.84
C LYS A 68 25.88 11.94 15.31
N ALA A 69 25.22 11.22 14.41
CA ALA A 69 24.74 9.89 14.72
C ALA A 69 25.94 8.98 15.04
N ASP A 70 25.79 8.19 16.09
CA ASP A 70 26.80 7.24 16.50
C ASP A 70 26.80 5.99 15.62
N TRP A 71 27.86 5.19 15.71
CA TRP A 71 27.97 3.94 14.95
C TRP A 71 26.77 2.98 15.16
N ASN A 72 26.16 3.02 16.36
CA ASN A 72 25.03 2.16 16.71
C ASN A 72 23.76 2.53 15.94
N THR A 73 23.56 3.81 15.66
CA THR A 73 22.43 4.30 14.85
C THR A 73 22.51 3.74 13.42
N TYR A 74 23.69 3.71 12.80
CA TYR A 74 23.85 3.15 11.45
C TYR A 74 23.50 1.67 11.38
N LYS A 75 23.77 0.90 12.44
CA LYS A 75 23.39 -0.53 12.51
C LYS A 75 21.88 -0.74 12.61
N GLN A 76 21.13 0.27 13.02
CA GLN A 76 19.67 0.22 13.18
C GLN A 76 18.93 0.76 11.94
N LEU A 77 19.65 1.24 10.93
CA LEU A 77 19.10 1.62 9.64
C LEU A 77 18.83 0.34 8.82
N GLU A 78 17.54 0.07 8.60
CA GLU A 78 17.09 -0.99 7.72
C GLU A 78 16.56 -0.39 6.42
N ALA A 79 16.76 -1.11 5.32
CA ALA A 79 16.27 -0.72 4.01
C ALA A 79 15.57 -1.88 3.30
N ILE A 80 14.69 -1.53 2.38
CA ILE A 80 14.10 -2.44 1.42
C ILE A 80 13.91 -1.75 0.07
N ARG A 81 14.27 -2.45 -1.00
CA ARG A 81 14.04 -2.01 -2.37
C ARG A 81 12.67 -2.51 -2.84
N LEU A 82 11.77 -1.60 -3.17
CA LEU A 82 10.40 -1.92 -3.61
C LEU A 82 10.28 -2.01 -5.12
N THR A 83 11.06 -1.21 -5.84
CA THR A 83 11.15 -1.22 -7.31
C THR A 83 12.61 -1.00 -7.72
N ASN A 84 12.89 -0.98 -9.02
CA ASN A 84 14.23 -0.67 -9.52
C ASN A 84 14.74 0.71 -9.08
N LYS A 85 13.86 1.65 -8.69
CA LYS A 85 14.24 3.01 -8.29
C LYS A 85 13.78 3.41 -6.90
N LEU A 86 12.83 2.71 -6.29
CA LEU A 86 12.26 3.08 -5.00
C LEU A 86 12.88 2.25 -3.87
N ILE A 87 13.49 2.93 -2.91
CA ILE A 87 14.03 2.32 -1.69
C ILE A 87 13.36 2.97 -0.49
N LEU A 88 12.83 2.14 0.42
CA LEU A 88 12.39 2.59 1.73
C LEU A 88 13.47 2.33 2.77
N PHE A 89 13.57 3.26 3.70
CA PHE A 89 14.41 3.15 4.88
C PHE A 89 13.54 3.31 6.11
N LYS A 90 13.90 2.60 7.18
CA LYS A 90 13.35 2.84 8.51
C LYS A 90 14.49 2.83 9.52
N ILE A 91 14.41 3.73 10.48
CA ILE A 91 15.41 3.89 11.53
C ILE A 91 14.74 3.58 12.86
N ASN A 92 14.99 2.39 13.39
CA ASN A 92 14.45 1.97 14.68
C ASN A 92 15.43 2.30 15.81
N SER A 93 15.67 3.60 16.01
CA SER A 93 16.60 4.13 17.01
C SER A 93 15.90 5.16 17.88
N PRO A 94 16.15 5.20 19.21
CA PRO A 94 15.58 6.24 20.08
C PRO A 94 15.81 7.67 19.60
N SER A 95 16.94 7.95 18.93
CA SER A 95 17.23 9.28 18.37
C SER A 95 16.36 9.67 17.17
N PHE A 96 15.71 8.68 16.54
CA PHE A 96 14.84 8.83 15.36
C PHE A 96 13.39 8.41 15.61
N CYS A 97 13.09 8.01 16.84
CA CYS A 97 11.76 7.67 17.31
C CYS A 97 11.32 8.70 18.35
N GLY A 98 10.09 9.19 18.21
CA GLY A 98 9.50 10.10 19.17
C GLY A 98 8.08 9.67 19.53
N TYR A 99 7.33 10.59 20.11
CA TYR A 99 5.93 10.36 20.49
C TYR A 99 5.05 9.89 19.32
N PHE A 100 5.35 10.34 18.09
CA PHE A 100 4.60 10.00 16.88
C PHE A 100 5.13 8.75 16.16
N GLY A 101 6.07 8.02 16.76
CA GLY A 101 6.68 6.82 16.20
C GLY A 101 8.07 7.05 15.61
N CYS A 102 8.49 6.13 14.74
CA CYS A 102 9.84 6.08 14.19
C CYS A 102 9.90 6.58 12.75
N LEU A 103 11.01 7.23 12.39
CA LEU A 103 11.23 7.79 11.07
C LEU A 103 11.32 6.71 9.99
N HIS A 104 10.50 6.88 8.97
CA HIS A 104 10.53 6.16 7.70
C HIS A 104 10.80 7.15 6.58
N LEU A 105 11.64 6.74 5.63
CA LEU A 105 12.06 7.55 4.49
C LEU A 105 11.85 6.75 3.21
N ALA A 106 11.57 7.44 2.12
CA ALA A 106 11.69 6.87 0.79
C ALA A 106 12.63 7.74 -0.04
N TYR A 107 13.51 7.09 -0.78
CA TYR A 107 14.40 7.73 -1.74
C TYR A 107 14.14 7.17 -3.14
N LEU A 108 14.23 8.07 -4.12
CA LEU A 108 14.31 7.74 -5.53
C LEU A 108 15.78 7.62 -5.92
N GLU A 109 16.17 6.46 -6.42
CA GLU A 109 17.46 6.24 -7.05
C GLU A 109 17.40 6.79 -8.48
N GLU A 110 18.13 7.89 -8.71
CA GLU A 110 18.28 8.50 -10.03
C GLU A 110 19.48 7.87 -10.75
N THR A 111 20.56 7.62 -10.00
CA THR A 111 21.73 6.82 -10.40
C THR A 111 22.19 5.95 -9.23
N PRO A 112 23.08 4.96 -9.41
CA PRO A 112 23.59 4.12 -8.31
C PRO A 112 24.25 4.89 -7.14
N GLU A 113 24.60 6.16 -7.35
CA GLU A 113 25.26 7.02 -6.37
C GLU A 113 24.38 8.22 -5.97
N GLU A 114 23.27 8.45 -6.69
CA GLU A 114 22.40 9.61 -6.52
C GLU A 114 21.00 9.20 -6.05
N TYR A 115 20.70 9.55 -4.81
CA TYR A 115 19.45 9.24 -4.14
C TYR A 115 18.74 10.53 -3.73
N ARG A 116 17.54 10.75 -4.27
CA ARG A 116 16.72 11.91 -3.95
C ARG A 116 15.65 11.56 -2.92
N PRO A 117 15.51 12.27 -1.80
CA PRO A 117 14.44 12.01 -0.83
C PRO A 117 13.08 12.38 -1.43
N ILE A 118 12.11 11.48 -1.28
CA ILE A 118 10.75 11.65 -1.84
C ILE A 118 9.63 11.34 -0.84
N LEU A 119 9.95 10.83 0.34
CA LEU A 119 9.02 10.66 1.46
C LEU A 119 9.76 10.80 2.79
N ARG A 120 9.13 11.46 3.75
CA ARG A 120 9.56 11.50 5.15
C ARG A 120 8.33 11.39 6.05
N ARG A 121 8.23 10.31 6.84
CA ARG A 121 7.06 10.06 7.68
C ARG A 121 7.47 9.41 9.00
N TYR A 122 6.90 9.89 10.10
CA TYR A 122 6.94 9.18 11.37
C TYR A 122 5.76 8.21 11.41
N ILE A 123 6.04 6.95 11.74
CA ILE A 123 5.02 5.90 11.81
C ILE A 123 5.06 5.30 13.22
N ASN A 124 3.92 5.35 13.91
CA ASN A 124 3.77 4.69 15.21
C ASN A 124 3.89 3.17 15.03
N PRO A 125 4.91 2.52 15.64
CA PRO A 125 5.10 1.09 15.46
C PRO A 125 4.07 0.24 16.20
N LEU A 126 3.33 0.83 17.14
CA LEU A 126 2.30 0.16 17.91
C LEU A 126 1.08 -0.07 17.03
N LEU A 127 0.94 -1.29 16.54
CA LEU A 127 -0.20 -1.73 15.75
C LEU A 127 -0.85 -2.96 16.39
N PRO A 128 -2.16 -3.18 16.15
CA PRO A 128 -2.80 -4.44 16.49
C PRO A 128 -2.05 -5.63 15.88
N LYS A 129 -2.10 -6.79 16.56
CA LYS A 129 -1.44 -8.02 16.09
C LYS A 129 -1.85 -8.32 14.63
N ASN A 130 -0.89 -8.79 13.84
CA ASN A 130 -1.03 -9.13 12.42
C ASN A 130 -1.32 -7.95 11.48
N THR A 131 -1.20 -6.69 11.93
CA THR A 131 -1.26 -5.52 11.05
C THR A 131 0.13 -5.12 10.57
N THR A 132 0.26 -4.83 9.28
CA THR A 132 1.52 -4.42 8.66
C THR A 132 1.59 -2.91 8.59
N GLN A 133 2.74 -2.32 8.92
CA GLN A 133 2.90 -0.86 8.96
C GLN A 133 2.80 -0.22 7.59
N ILE A 134 3.25 -0.93 6.54
CA ILE A 134 3.31 -0.41 5.18
C ILE A 134 2.86 -1.51 4.20
N GLN A 135 1.97 -1.13 3.29
CA GLN A 135 1.54 -1.93 2.16
C GLN A 135 1.82 -1.20 0.85
N LEU A 136 2.18 -1.98 -0.17
CA LEU A 136 2.33 -1.52 -1.54
C LEU A 136 1.01 -1.72 -2.28
N LEU A 137 0.46 -0.65 -2.84
CA LEU A 137 -0.72 -0.75 -3.70
C LEU A 137 -0.26 -0.91 -5.15
N LYS A 138 -0.67 -2.02 -5.78
CA LYS A 138 -0.41 -2.28 -7.20
C LYS A 138 -1.12 -1.30 -8.11
N GLU A 139 -2.26 -0.79 -7.66
CA GLU A 139 -3.08 0.17 -8.38
C GLU A 139 -3.36 1.38 -7.50
N PRO A 140 -3.39 2.60 -8.06
CA PRO A 140 -3.77 3.79 -7.32
C PRO A 140 -5.23 3.68 -6.84
N PRO A 141 -5.58 4.32 -5.71
CA PRO A 141 -6.97 4.38 -5.25
C PRO A 141 -7.90 4.98 -6.31
N ASN A 142 -9.17 4.60 -6.28
CA ASN A 142 -10.20 5.10 -7.20
C ASN A 142 -10.15 6.63 -7.35
N GLY A 143 -10.07 7.11 -8.59
CA GLY A 143 -10.02 8.56 -8.90
C GLY A 143 -8.64 9.19 -8.83
N VAL A 144 -7.60 8.44 -8.45
CA VAL A 144 -6.21 8.92 -8.48
C VAL A 144 -5.54 8.42 -9.77
N VAL A 145 -5.13 9.35 -10.62
CA VAL A 145 -4.32 9.03 -11.81
C VAL A 145 -2.87 8.93 -11.38
N ALA A 146 -2.28 7.74 -11.47
CA ALA A 146 -0.85 7.55 -11.24
C ALA A 146 -0.07 8.38 -12.27
N LYS A 147 0.61 9.42 -11.80
CA LYS A 147 1.46 10.27 -12.66
C LYS A 147 2.82 9.64 -12.94
N SER A 148 3.15 8.53 -12.28
CA SER A 148 4.42 7.83 -12.42
C SER A 148 4.27 6.32 -12.34
N SER A 149 5.34 5.60 -12.67
CA SER A 149 5.48 4.16 -12.51
C SER A 149 5.73 3.72 -11.06
N LEU A 150 5.77 4.64 -10.09
CA LEU A 150 5.97 4.30 -8.69
C LEU A 150 4.63 3.92 -8.04
N PRO A 151 4.62 2.82 -7.26
CA PRO A 151 3.40 2.37 -6.60
C PRO A 151 2.99 3.31 -5.47
N CYS A 152 1.70 3.36 -5.17
CA CYS A 152 1.22 4.05 -3.98
C CYS A 152 1.56 3.25 -2.72
N LEU A 153 1.84 3.96 -1.64
CA LEU A 153 2.16 3.38 -0.34
C LEU A 153 0.97 3.61 0.59
N ARG A 154 0.59 2.56 1.32
CA ARG A 154 -0.45 2.64 2.35
C ARG A 154 0.17 2.38 3.70
N PHE A 155 0.05 3.36 4.58
CA PHE A 155 0.57 3.34 5.94
C PHE A 155 -0.55 3.06 6.94
N PHE A 156 -0.26 2.22 7.91
CA PHE A 156 -1.13 1.91 9.03
C PHE A 156 -0.48 2.40 10.31
N GLN A 157 -1.22 3.16 11.11
CA GLN A 157 -0.77 3.60 12.43
C GLN A 157 -1.93 3.64 13.42
N ALA A 158 -1.70 3.17 14.64
CA ALA A 158 -2.63 3.41 15.72
C ALA A 158 -2.48 4.85 16.19
N HIS A 159 -3.61 5.53 16.37
CA HIS A 159 -3.62 6.84 16.97
C HIS A 159 -3.15 6.74 18.44
N PRO A 160 -2.29 7.64 18.94
CA PRO A 160 -1.69 7.48 20.26
C PRO A 160 -2.69 7.50 21.43
N THR A 161 -3.83 8.17 21.25
CA THR A 161 -4.77 8.49 22.34
C THR A 161 -6.15 7.87 22.19
N ASN A 162 -6.44 7.17 21.10
CA ASN A 162 -7.74 6.54 20.91
C ASN A 162 -7.57 5.21 20.16
N ASN A 163 -8.56 4.32 20.29
CA ASN A 163 -8.57 3.02 19.61
C ASN A 163 -8.89 3.17 18.12
N ILE A 164 -8.25 4.11 17.42
CA ILE A 164 -8.44 4.34 16.00
C ILE A 164 -7.19 3.86 15.27
N LEU A 165 -7.41 2.99 14.29
CA LEU A 165 -6.45 2.66 13.27
C LEU A 165 -6.62 3.66 12.13
N GLN A 166 -5.56 4.41 11.86
CA GLN A 166 -5.51 5.32 10.74
C GLN A 166 -4.78 4.65 9.56
N GLN A 167 -5.43 4.68 8.41
CA GLN A 167 -4.90 4.25 7.13
C GLN A 167 -4.65 5.50 6.27
N ILE A 168 -3.40 5.72 5.88
CA ILE A 168 -3.01 6.84 5.02
C ILE A 168 -2.46 6.28 3.73
N THR A 169 -3.09 6.62 2.60
CA THR A 169 -2.57 6.27 1.29
C THR A 169 -1.86 7.47 0.68
N GLU A 170 -0.63 7.27 0.24
CA GLU A 170 0.16 8.25 -0.48
C GLU A 170 0.57 7.75 -1.84
N CYS A 171 0.54 8.63 -2.84
CA CYS A 171 0.99 8.34 -4.19
C CYS A 171 2.05 9.36 -4.61
N PHE A 172 2.99 8.92 -5.44
CA PHE A 172 4.01 9.80 -5.98
C PHE A 172 3.42 10.71 -7.07
N ASP A 173 3.62 12.02 -6.94
CA ASP A 173 3.02 13.01 -7.84
C ASP A 173 3.94 13.45 -9.00
N GLY A 174 5.14 12.88 -9.07
CA GLY A 174 6.23 13.29 -9.97
C GLY A 174 7.43 13.89 -9.23
N GLN A 175 7.22 14.42 -8.02
CA GLN A 175 8.27 15.01 -7.20
C GLN A 175 8.40 14.30 -5.86
N VAL A 176 7.30 14.13 -5.13
CA VAL A 176 7.26 13.53 -3.79
C VAL A 176 5.99 12.69 -3.61
N TYR A 177 5.97 11.84 -2.59
CA TYR A 177 4.74 11.19 -2.15
C TYR A 177 3.81 12.21 -1.48
N LYS A 178 2.53 12.17 -1.85
CA LYS A 178 1.47 13.02 -1.30
C LYS A 178 0.29 12.19 -0.85
N ILE A 179 -0.34 12.61 0.23
CA ILE A 179 -1.58 12.00 0.75
C ILE A 179 -2.68 12.17 -0.29
N VAL A 180 -3.27 11.05 -0.70
CA VAL A 180 -4.43 11.02 -1.61
C VAL A 180 -5.69 10.52 -0.90
N GLU A 181 -5.52 9.79 0.20
CA GLU A 181 -6.63 9.25 0.97
C GLU A 181 -6.22 9.08 2.44
N THR A 182 -7.12 9.40 3.36
CA THR A 182 -7.02 9.04 4.77
C THR A 182 -8.32 8.40 5.22
N ARG A 183 -8.23 7.22 5.83
CA ARG A 183 -9.37 6.51 6.42
C ARG A 183 -9.07 6.20 7.88
N ASN A 184 -10.10 6.27 8.70
CA ASN A 184 -10.03 5.94 10.12
C ASN A 184 -10.99 4.77 10.37
N SER A 185 -10.55 3.78 11.13
CA SER A 185 -11.39 2.68 11.61
C SER A 185 -11.17 2.46 13.10
N VAL A 186 -12.18 1.98 13.81
CA VAL A 186 -12.04 1.61 15.22
C VAL A 186 -11.27 0.28 15.29
N ILE A 187 -10.37 0.16 16.26
CA ILE A 187 -9.68 -1.07 16.62
C ILE A 187 -10.61 -1.83 17.55
N ASP A 188 -11.26 -2.86 17.04
CA ASP A 188 -12.02 -3.79 17.87
C ASP A 188 -11.02 -4.68 18.62
N ASN A 189 -11.02 -4.60 19.96
CA ASN A 189 -10.19 -5.40 20.85
C ASN A 189 -10.76 -6.80 21.07
#